data_AF-A0A962H436-F1
#
_entry.id   AF-A0A962H436-F1
#
_cell.length_a   1.000
_cell.length_b   1.000
_cell.length_c   1.000
_cell.angle_alpha   90.00
_cell.angle_beta   90.00
_cell.angle_gamma   90.00
#
_symmetry.space_group_name_H-M   'P 1'
#
loop_
_entity.id
_entity.type
_entity.pdbx_description
1 polymer ?
#
loop_
_entity_poly.entity_id
_entity_poly.type
_entity_poly.pdbx_seq_one_letter_code
_entity_poly.pdbx_strand_id
1 'polypeptide(L)'
;AKICHCFAGVNLFYQPMPKVVQKVEAISGALILIKKKVFDEIGGFDKNYPLHFEDLDLFKQVKDKGYDVLFNPNVNAVHHQGTSSQFNSKVSEFKKQGLRRYFHKHCSWISFKIINILSRFL
;
A
#
# COMPACT_ATOMS: atom_id res chain seq x y z
N ALA A 1 7.68 -8.79 -6.75
CA ALA A 1 8.54 -8.94 -5.56
C ALA A 1 7.78 -9.75 -4.51
N LYS A 2 8.43 -10.74 -3.90
CA LYS A 2 7.86 -11.73 -2.97
C LYS A 2 7.43 -11.10 -1.63
N ILE A 3 6.51 -11.79 -0.95
CA ILE A 3 5.59 -11.37 0.12
C ILE A 3 6.24 -11.33 1.51
N CYS A 4 5.81 -10.37 2.35
CA CYS A 4 5.87 -10.47 3.82
C CYS A 4 4.50 -10.88 4.37
N HIS A 5 4.51 -11.77 5.37
CA HIS A 5 3.38 -12.48 5.98
C HIS A 5 2.24 -11.62 6.61
N CYS A 6 2.28 -10.28 6.53
CA CYS A 6 1.18 -9.41 7.01
C CYS A 6 0.11 -9.09 5.96
N PHE A 7 0.26 -9.54 4.71
CA PHE A 7 -0.62 -9.18 3.58
C PHE A 7 -1.18 -10.39 2.83
N ALA A 8 -1.67 -11.41 3.54
CA ALA A 8 -2.53 -12.40 2.91
C ALA A 8 -3.76 -11.67 2.33
N GLY A 9 -3.89 -11.61 0.99
CA GLY A 9 -5.08 -11.04 0.33
C GLY A 9 -4.92 -9.70 -0.41
N VAL A 10 -3.74 -9.08 -0.43
CA VAL A 10 -3.55 -7.79 -1.15
C VAL A 10 -3.17 -7.97 -2.63
N ASN A 11 -2.56 -9.10 -2.98
CA ASN A 11 -2.22 -9.39 -4.37
C ASN A 11 -3.23 -10.39 -4.97
N LEU A 12 -4.19 -9.86 -5.71
CA LEU A 12 -5.28 -10.61 -6.33
C LEU A 12 -5.14 -10.70 -7.87
N PHE A 13 -3.94 -10.45 -8.42
CA PHE A 13 -3.73 -10.44 -9.89
C PHE A 13 -4.13 -11.74 -10.59
N TYR A 14 -4.07 -12.87 -9.89
CA TYR A 14 -4.41 -14.19 -10.42
C TYR A 14 -5.84 -14.64 -10.06
N GLN A 15 -6.59 -13.80 -9.33
CA GLN A 15 -7.98 -14.09 -8.98
C GLN A 15 -8.91 -13.53 -10.05
N PRO A 16 -10.07 -14.18 -10.30
CA PRO A 16 -11.07 -13.62 -11.21
C PRO A 16 -11.53 -12.24 -10.70
N MET A 17 -11.81 -11.32 -11.63
CA MET A 17 -12.32 -10.00 -11.24
C MET A 17 -13.66 -10.15 -10.51
N PRO A 18 -13.81 -9.47 -9.36
CA PRO A 18 -15.09 -9.41 -8.65
C PRO A 18 -16.19 -8.88 -9.57
N LYS A 19 -17.40 -9.43 -9.47
CA LYS A 19 -18.55 -8.99 -10.26
C LYS A 19 -19.38 -7.89 -9.58
N VAL A 20 -19.18 -7.71 -8.28
CA VAL A 20 -19.90 -6.75 -7.45
C VAL A 20 -18.93 -5.91 -6.64
N VAL A 21 -19.39 -4.77 -6.17
CA VAL A 21 -18.64 -3.95 -5.22
C VAL A 21 -18.42 -4.76 -3.95
N GLN A 22 -17.18 -4.80 -3.46
CA GLN A 22 -16.85 -5.55 -2.25
C GLN A 22 -15.83 -4.82 -1.37
N LYS A 23 -15.89 -5.10 -0.07
CA LYS A 23 -14.89 -4.66 0.90
C LYS A 23 -13.59 -5.40 0.66
N VAL A 24 -12.48 -4.67 0.69
CA VAL A 24 -11.13 -5.22 0.51
C VAL A 24 -10.17 -4.57 1.51
N GLU A 25 -9.01 -5.17 1.70
CA GLU A 25 -7.96 -4.60 2.55
C GLU A 25 -7.28 -3.40 1.89
N ALA A 26 -7.10 -3.47 0.57
CA ALA A 26 -6.42 -2.45 -0.22
C ALA A 26 -6.82 -2.54 -1.70
N ILE A 27 -6.63 -1.45 -2.42
CA ILE A 27 -6.74 -1.38 -3.89
C ILE A 27 -5.43 -0.82 -4.47
N SER A 28 -5.32 -0.76 -5.80
CA SER A 28 -4.20 -0.05 -6.43
C SER A 28 -4.22 1.44 -6.07
N GLY A 29 -3.09 1.98 -5.61
CA GLY A 29 -2.93 3.42 -5.39
C GLY A 29 -3.00 4.28 -6.67
N ALA A 30 -3.03 3.66 -7.86
CA ALA A 30 -3.09 4.37 -9.14
C ALA A 30 -4.42 5.13 -9.36
N LEU A 31 -5.51 4.67 -8.75
CA LEU A 31 -6.80 5.36 -8.80
C LEU A 31 -7.55 5.15 -7.48
N ILE A 32 -7.63 6.20 -6.68
CA ILE A 32 -8.36 6.22 -5.41
C ILE A 32 -9.39 7.34 -5.48
N LEU A 33 -10.63 7.03 -5.12
CA LEU A 33 -11.65 8.03 -4.82
C LEU A 33 -11.98 7.96 -3.33
N ILE A 34 -11.82 9.07 -2.63
CA ILE A 34 -12.07 9.18 -1.19
C ILE A 34 -12.90 10.41 -0.88
N LYS A 35 -13.84 10.29 0.07
CA LYS A 35 -14.60 11.45 0.55
C LYS A 35 -13.65 12.45 1.20
N LYS A 36 -13.74 13.73 0.82
CA LYS A 36 -12.90 14.81 1.37
C LYS A 36 -12.87 14.79 2.90
N LYS A 37 -14.02 14.68 3.56
CA LYS A 37 -14.12 14.61 5.03
C LYS A 37 -13.27 13.48 5.62
N VAL A 38 -13.31 12.29 5.01
CA VAL A 38 -12.53 11.12 5.48
C VAL A 38 -11.04 11.37 5.26
N PHE A 39 -10.65 11.90 4.10
CA PHE A 39 -9.25 12.22 3.80
C PHE A 39 -8.68 13.26 4.77
N ASP A 40 -9.44 14.31 5.06
CA ASP A 40 -9.04 15.35 6.01
C ASP A 40 -8.98 14.78 7.45
N GLU A 41 -9.91 13.91 7.85
CA GLU A 41 -9.96 13.28 9.18
C GLU A 41 -8.77 12.34 9.45
N ILE A 42 -8.31 11.62 8.43
CA ILE A 42 -7.12 10.74 8.54
C ILE A 42 -5.80 11.50 8.35
N GLY A 43 -5.84 12.81 8.08
CA GLY A 43 -4.64 13.62 7.86
C GLY A 43 -4.02 13.47 6.46
N GLY A 44 -4.72 12.83 5.54
CA GLY A 44 -4.29 12.61 4.15
C GLY A 44 -3.11 11.66 3.99
N PHE A 45 -2.35 11.84 2.91
CA PHE A 45 -1.13 11.07 2.66
C PHE A 45 0.01 11.51 3.57
N ASP A 46 0.75 10.53 4.08
CA ASP A 46 1.96 10.76 4.85
C ASP A 46 3.12 11.13 3.92
N LYS A 47 3.54 12.40 3.98
CA LYS A 47 4.54 13.01 3.09
C LYS A 47 5.96 12.44 3.26
N ASN A 48 6.19 11.63 4.29
CA ASN A 48 7.49 11.04 4.57
C ASN A 48 7.69 9.68 3.88
N TYR A 49 6.71 9.20 3.10
CA TYR A 49 6.93 8.07 2.19
C TYR A 49 7.61 8.57 0.91
N PRO A 50 8.86 8.13 0.61
CA PRO A 50 9.55 8.55 -0.60
C PRO A 50 9.01 7.84 -1.85
N LEU A 51 8.61 6.57 -1.73
CA LEU A 51 8.02 5.77 -2.80
C LEU A 51 7.42 4.45 -2.27
N HIS A 52 6.21 4.11 -2.73
CA HIS A 52 5.44 2.92 -2.34
C HIS A 52 5.07 2.86 -0.84
N PHE A 53 4.01 2.09 -0.58
CA PHE A 53 3.42 1.86 0.75
C PHE A 53 2.68 3.06 1.35
N GLU A 54 2.69 4.22 0.69
CA GLU A 54 1.88 5.38 1.07
C GLU A 54 0.37 5.14 0.91
N ASP A 55 -0.01 4.36 -0.10
CA ASP A 55 -1.38 3.95 -0.38
C ASP A 55 -1.86 2.91 0.64
N LEU A 56 -1.04 1.92 0.95
CA LEU A 56 -1.32 0.94 2.00
C LEU A 56 -1.45 1.60 3.39
N ASP A 57 -0.62 2.61 3.68
CA ASP A 57 -0.74 3.42 4.89
C ASP A 57 -2.07 4.20 4.93
N LEU A 58 -2.49 4.78 3.80
CA LEU A 58 -3.77 5.45 3.69
C LEU A 58 -4.93 4.48 3.98
N PHE A 59 -4.95 3.31 3.34
CA PHE A 59 -6.02 2.32 3.53
C PHE A 59 -6.09 1.80 4.97
N LYS A 60 -4.94 1.58 5.60
CA LYS A 60 -4.90 1.20 7.02
C LYS A 60 -5.50 2.29 7.90
N GLN A 61 -5.16 3.55 7.69
CA GLN A 61 -5.72 4.67 8.46
C GLN A 61 -7.23 4.83 8.25
N VAL A 62 -7.72 4.66 7.02
CA VAL A 62 -9.16 4.62 6.71
C VAL A 62 -9.84 3.53 7.55
N LYS A 63 -9.30 2.32 7.56
CA LYS A 63 -9.85 1.20 8.34
C LYS A 63 -9.76 1.39 9.85
N ASP A 64 -8.65 1.94 10.35
CA ASP A 64 -8.45 2.20 11.79
C ASP A 64 -9.44 3.28 12.32
N LYS A 65 -10.01 4.10 11.43
CA LYS A 65 -11.12 5.03 11.72
C LYS A 65 -12.51 4.44 11.54
N GLY A 66 -12.63 3.16 11.23
CA GLY A 66 -13.89 2.45 11.06
C GLY A 66 -14.54 2.63 9.69
N TYR A 67 -13.82 3.15 8.70
CA TYR A 67 -14.28 3.24 7.31
C TYR A 67 -13.87 2.01 6.51
N ASP A 68 -14.63 1.73 5.44
CA ASP A 68 -14.33 0.64 4.52
C ASP A 68 -13.51 1.11 3.31
N VAL A 69 -12.63 0.22 2.84
CA VAL A 69 -12.04 0.31 1.50
C VAL A 69 -12.83 -0.60 0.57
N LEU A 70 -13.31 -0.05 -0.55
CA LEU A 70 -14.16 -0.76 -1.50
C LEU A 70 -13.48 -0.88 -2.85
N PHE A 71 -13.55 -2.07 -3.43
CA PHE A 71 -13.23 -2.29 -4.84
C PHE A 71 -14.53 -2.22 -5.66
N ASN A 72 -14.56 -1.39 -6.71
CA ASN A 72 -15.70 -1.27 -7.61
C ASN A 72 -15.34 -1.77 -9.01
N PRO A 73 -15.84 -2.94 -9.45
CA PRO A 73 -15.51 -3.50 -10.77
C PRO A 73 -16.14 -2.74 -11.94
N ASN A 74 -17.07 -1.82 -11.68
CA ASN A 74 -17.72 -1.03 -12.72
C ASN A 74 -16.89 0.21 -13.13
N VAL A 75 -15.78 0.49 -12.45
CA VAL A 75 -14.88 1.60 -12.75
C VAL A 75 -13.57 1.04 -13.29
N ASN A 76 -13.23 1.42 -14.52
CA ASN A 76 -12.02 0.96 -15.18
C ASN A 76 -11.13 2.16 -15.52
N ALA A 77 -9.82 1.99 -15.31
CA ALA A 77 -8.81 2.94 -15.73
C ALA A 77 -7.57 2.19 -16.24
N VAL A 78 -6.95 2.74 -17.27
CA VAL A 78 -5.71 2.19 -17.83
C VAL A 78 -4.54 2.80 -17.06
N HIS A 79 -3.81 1.97 -16.32
CA HIS A 79 -2.58 2.38 -15.66
C HIS A 79 -1.38 2.00 -16.54
N HIS A 80 -0.81 2.99 -17.23
CA HIS A 80 0.45 2.81 -17.94
C HIS A 80 1.58 2.73 -16.91
N GLN A 81 2.01 1.52 -16.58
CA GLN A 81 3.12 1.32 -15.64
C GLN A 81 4.40 1.90 -16.24
N GLY A 82 4.99 2.88 -15.53
CA GLY A 82 6.21 3.55 -15.95
C GLY A 82 7.44 2.63 -15.95
N THR A 83 8.35 2.89 -16.88
CA THR A 83 9.68 2.26 -17.06
C THR A 83 10.70 2.65 -15.98
N SER A 84 10.30 3.37 -14.93
CA SER A 84 11.16 3.75 -13.79
C SER A 84 11.65 2.55 -12.96
N SER A 85 11.23 1.34 -13.34
CA SER A 85 11.73 0.04 -12.92
C SER A 85 12.99 -0.45 -13.68
N GLN A 86 13.49 0.29 -14.67
CA GLN A 86 14.76 -0.06 -15.34
C GLN A 86 15.95 0.30 -14.41
N PHE A 87 16.35 -0.68 -13.59
CA PHE A 87 17.68 -0.80 -12.97
C PHE A 87 18.25 0.43 -12.26
N ASN A 88 17.42 1.25 -11.63
CA ASN A 88 17.91 2.36 -10.81
C ASN A 88 17.97 1.95 -9.32
N SER A 89 19.18 1.87 -8.78
CA SER A 89 19.44 1.54 -7.37
C SER A 89 18.73 2.49 -6.41
N LYS A 90 18.60 3.78 -6.76
CA LYS A 90 17.92 4.80 -5.95
C LYS A 90 16.42 4.54 -5.86
N VAL A 91 15.79 4.09 -6.94
CA VAL A 91 14.36 3.71 -6.94
C VAL A 91 14.15 2.52 -6.01
N SER A 92 15.00 1.50 -6.11
CA SER A 92 14.95 0.33 -5.20
C SER A 92 15.10 0.76 -3.74
N GLU A 93 16.03 1.68 -3.45
CA GLU A 93 16.25 2.21 -2.11
C GLU A 93 15.02 2.94 -1.57
N PHE A 94 14.40 3.84 -2.36
CA PHE A 94 13.17 4.52 -1.94
C PHE A 94 12.03 3.55 -1.65
N LYS A 95 11.87 2.47 -2.43
CA LYS A 95 10.88 1.41 -2.14
C LYS A 95 11.17 0.72 -0.81
N LYS A 96 12.44 0.43 -0.50
CA LYS A 96 12.85 -0.15 0.79
C LYS A 96 12.58 0.82 1.95
N GLN A 97 12.82 2.12 1.75
CA GLN A 97 12.53 3.15 2.75
C GLN A 97 11.02 3.25 3.01
N GLY A 98 10.18 3.24 1.98
CA GLY A 98 8.71 3.19 2.11
C GLY A 98 8.23 1.97 2.90
N LEU A 99 8.75 0.78 2.56
CA LEU A 99 8.45 -0.46 3.30
C LEU A 99 8.84 -0.37 4.78
N ARG A 100 10.06 0.10 5.07
CA ARG A 100 10.56 0.28 6.44
C ARG A 100 9.68 1.25 7.23
N ARG A 101 9.25 2.36 6.61
CA ARG A 101 8.35 3.32 7.23
C ARG A 101 7.01 2.68 7.59
N TYR A 102 6.39 1.95 6.65
CA TYR A 102 5.12 1.26 6.90
C TYR A 102 5.20 0.32 8.09
N PHE A 103 6.25 -0.51 8.16
CA PHE A 103 6.43 -1.43 9.27
C PHE A 103 6.76 -0.73 10.59
N HIS A 104 7.50 0.37 10.56
CA HIS A 104 7.76 1.17 11.75
C HIS A 104 6.47 1.75 12.34
N LYS A 105 5.54 2.18 11.47
CA LYS A 105 4.27 2.79 11.88
C LYS A 105 3.24 1.77 12.39
N HIS A 106 3.19 0.58 11.77
CA HIS A 106 2.08 -0.35 11.95
C HIS A 106 2.42 -1.69 12.60
N CYS A 107 3.70 -1.99 12.84
CA CYS A 107 4.11 -3.23 13.50
C CYS A 107 4.83 -2.94 14.82
N SER A 108 4.74 -3.90 15.75
CA SER A 108 5.40 -3.81 17.04
C SER A 108 6.93 -3.68 16.86
N TRP A 109 7.58 -3.09 17.86
CA TRP A 109 9.03 -2.84 17.84
C TRP A 109 9.87 -4.11 17.62
N ILE A 110 9.36 -5.26 18.05
CA ILE A 110 9.97 -6.58 17.82
C ILE A 110 9.96 -6.93 16.32
N SER A 111 8.81 -6.76 15.66
CA SER A 111 8.68 -6.96 14.20
C SER A 111 9.54 -5.97 13.41
N PHE A 112 9.66 -4.72 13.88
CA PHE A 112 10.54 -3.72 13.27
C PHE A 112 12.03 -4.13 13.31
N LYS A 113 12.52 -4.67 14.45
CA LYS A 113 13.91 -5.17 14.55
C LYS A 113 14.21 -6.28 13.56
N ILE A 114 13.29 -7.24 13.39
CA ILE A 114 13.44 -8.36 12.45
C ILE A 114 13.53 -7.85 11.01
N ILE A 115 12.64 -6.92 10.63
CA ILE A 115 12.60 -6.35 9.27
C ILE A 115 13.84 -5.50 8.99
N ASN A 116 14.33 -4.76 9.98
CA ASN A 116 15.53 -3.95 9.83
C ASN A 116 16.78 -4.82 9.62
N ILE A 117 16.86 -5.99 10.27
CA ILE A 117 17.92 -6.98 10.04
C ILE A 117 17.78 -7.61 8.65
N LEU A 118 16.59 -8.08 8.28
CA LEU A 118 16.36 -8.75 6.99
C LEU A 118 16.56 -7.82 5.77
N SER A 119 16.19 -6.55 5.90
CA SER A 119 16.37 -5.54 4.83
C SER A 119 17.81 -5.08 4.62
N ARG A 120 18.78 -5.59 5.40
CA ARG A 120 20.22 -5.42 5.14
C ARG A 120 20.79 -6.51 4.21
N PHE A 121 20.03 -7.58 3.98
CA PHE A 121 20.43 -8.72 3.16
C PHE A 121 19.61 -8.85 1.85
N LEU A 122 18.75 -7.86 1.56
CA LEU A 122 17.98 -7.69 0.32
C LEU A 122 18.32 -6.32 -0.27
#